data_AF-A0A8S0TWK1-F1
#
_entry.id   AF-A0A8S0TWK1-F1
#
_cell.length_a   1.000
_cell.length_b   1.000
_cell.length_c   1.000
_cell.angle_alpha   90.00
_cell.angle_beta   90.00
_cell.angle_gamma   90.00
#
_symmetry.space_group_name_H-M   'P 1'
#
loop_
_entity.id
_entity.type
_entity.pdbx_description
1 polymer ?
#
loop_
_entity_poly.entity_id
_entity_poly.type
_entity_poly.pdbx_seq_one_letter_code
_entity_poly.pdbx_strand_id
1 'polypeptide(L)'
;MARFLRVSTSPVWMFMALIFLSVIPSSICRILNENDLKHICLKTSNPFACLDQFKSDNRSRNTDEKGLAEIAVDLAMKNANETHAVYNELYSRTNDYRLQEKYMSCSKNYNDAIRDLEEMKYELNNNRTKLIHVEINDALQEVNTCIRAFERDQIDPVKMDFANERFKLLCDMVKIAAESLVQK
;
A
#
# COMPACT_ATOMS: atom_id res chain seq x y z
N MET A 1 3.81 7.52 -66.91
CA MET A 1 2.40 7.13 -66.67
C MET A 1 2.29 6.71 -65.21
N ALA A 2 1.72 7.56 -64.34
CA ALA A 2 1.49 7.21 -62.94
C ALA A 2 0.13 6.50 -62.81
N ARG A 3 0.14 5.21 -62.45
CA ARG A 3 -1.09 4.46 -62.12
C ARG A 3 -1.52 4.86 -60.71
N PHE A 4 -2.54 5.71 -60.62
CA PHE A 4 -3.27 5.92 -59.38
C PHE A 4 -4.11 4.66 -59.11
N LEU A 5 -3.70 3.86 -58.11
CA LEU A 5 -4.53 2.79 -57.58
C LEU A 5 -5.73 3.45 -56.87
N ARG A 6 -6.91 3.33 -57.49
CA ARG A 6 -8.17 3.79 -56.92
C ARG A 6 -8.55 2.81 -55.81
N VAL A 7 -8.14 3.12 -54.57
CA VAL A 7 -8.59 2.35 -53.40
C VAL A 7 -10.10 2.58 -53.26
N SER A 8 -10.90 1.54 -53.50
CA SER A 8 -12.34 1.57 -53.30
C SER A 8 -12.63 1.54 -51.80
N THR A 9 -12.67 2.72 -51.17
CA THR A 9 -13.07 2.84 -49.77
C THR A 9 -14.59 2.81 -49.69
N SER A 10 -15.15 1.61 -49.56
CA SER A 10 -16.59 1.47 -49.29
C SER A 10 -16.92 2.19 -47.97
N PRO A 11 -18.04 2.94 -47.90
CA PRO A 11 -18.42 3.68 -46.69
C PRO A 11 -18.55 2.76 -45.47
N VAL A 12 -18.83 1.47 -45.69
CA VAL A 12 -18.85 0.43 -44.66
C VAL A 12 -17.50 0.31 -43.95
N TRP A 13 -16.37 0.44 -44.66
CA TRP A 13 -15.03 0.40 -44.06
C TRP A 13 -14.75 1.65 -43.21
N MET A 14 -15.28 2.81 -43.61
CA MET A 14 -15.18 4.02 -42.78
C MET A 14 -16.03 3.89 -41.51
N PHE A 15 -17.26 3.37 -41.61
CA PHE A 15 -18.11 3.13 -40.44
C PHE A 15 -17.53 2.08 -39.49
N MET A 16 -16.96 0.99 -40.01
CA MET A 16 -16.28 -0.02 -39.20
C MET A 16 -15.04 0.56 -38.50
N ALA A 17 -14.23 1.38 -39.18
CA ALA A 17 -13.09 2.06 -38.57
C ALA A 17 -13.52 3.04 -37.45
N LEU A 18 -14.61 3.80 -37.66
CA LEU A 18 -15.16 4.71 -36.64
C LEU A 18 -15.68 3.97 -35.41
N ILE A 19 -16.31 2.80 -35.60
CA ILE A 19 -16.73 1.94 -34.48
C ILE A 19 -15.49 1.42 -33.74
N PHE A 20 -14.46 0.93 -34.43
CA PHE A 20 -13.20 0.50 -33.78
C PHE A 20 -12.47 1.62 -33.03
N LEU A 21 -12.52 2.88 -33.50
CA LEU A 21 -12.00 4.04 -32.77
C LEU A 21 -12.84 4.40 -31.53
N SER A 22 -14.13 4.07 -31.51
CA SER A 22 -15.02 4.31 -30.35
C SER A 22 -14.88 3.26 -29.24
N VAL A 23 -14.29 2.09 -29.53
CA VAL A 23 -14.04 1.01 -28.55
C VAL A 23 -12.61 1.04 -28.02
N ILE A 24 -11.83 2.11 -28.22
CA ILE A 24 -10.59 2.28 -27.43
C ILE A 24 -11.05 2.50 -25.99
N PRO A 25 -10.81 1.56 -25.05
CA PRO A 25 -11.08 1.83 -23.65
C PRO A 25 -10.08 2.91 -23.25
N SER A 26 -10.53 4.16 -23.22
CA SER A 26 -9.74 5.20 -22.60
C SER A 26 -9.73 4.86 -21.12
N SER A 27 -8.70 4.15 -20.67
CA SER A 27 -8.32 4.12 -19.26
C SER A 27 -7.90 5.54 -18.90
N ILE A 28 -8.88 6.42 -18.71
CA ILE A 28 -8.64 7.77 -18.24
C ILE A 28 -8.05 7.60 -16.84
N CYS A 29 -6.76 7.84 -16.71
CA CYS A 29 -6.09 7.96 -15.42
C CYS A 29 -6.78 9.11 -14.68
N ARG A 30 -7.58 8.76 -13.68
CA ARG A 30 -8.41 9.69 -12.93
C ARG A 30 -7.64 10.07 -11.67
N ILE A 31 -7.22 11.32 -11.59
CA ILE A 31 -6.62 11.87 -10.38
C ILE A 31 -7.68 11.92 -9.28
N LEU A 32 -7.31 11.46 -8.09
CA LEU A 32 -8.17 11.48 -6.91
C LEU A 32 -8.32 12.91 -6.38
N ASN A 33 -9.55 13.27 -6.02
CA ASN A 33 -9.85 14.51 -5.32
C ASN A 33 -10.05 14.27 -3.81
N GLU A 34 -10.28 15.34 -3.06
CA GLU A 34 -10.46 15.23 -1.61
C GLU A 34 -11.65 14.36 -1.19
N ASN A 35 -12.73 14.33 -1.99
CA ASN A 35 -13.89 13.50 -1.68
C ASN A 35 -13.58 12.01 -1.91
N ASP A 36 -12.75 11.68 -2.90
CA ASP A 36 -12.25 10.32 -3.08
C ASP A 36 -11.42 9.85 -1.88
N LEU A 37 -10.47 10.69 -1.43
CA LEU A 37 -9.66 10.43 -0.24
C LEU A 37 -10.53 10.23 1.01
N LYS A 38 -11.56 11.07 1.21
CA LYS A 38 -12.54 10.90 2.28
C LYS A 38 -13.26 9.56 2.18
N HIS A 39 -13.75 9.21 1.00
CA HIS A 39 -14.47 7.96 0.79
C HIS A 39 -13.60 6.73 1.04
N ILE A 40 -12.32 6.77 0.63
CA ILE A 40 -11.34 5.74 0.93
C ILE A 40 -11.11 5.64 2.45
N CYS A 41 -10.80 6.76 3.12
CA CYS A 41 -10.52 6.76 4.55
C CYS A 41 -11.72 6.39 5.43
N LEU A 42 -12.95 6.63 5.00
CA LEU A 42 -14.17 6.21 5.73
C LEU A 42 -14.27 4.70 5.91
N LYS A 43 -13.55 3.90 5.10
CA LYS A 43 -13.52 2.45 5.22
C LYS A 43 -12.46 1.94 6.21
N THR A 44 -11.54 2.81 6.64
CA THR A 44 -10.50 2.44 7.61
C THR A 44 -11.02 2.40 9.03
N SER A 45 -10.31 1.70 9.90
CA SER A 45 -10.52 1.68 11.35
C SER A 45 -10.43 3.07 12.00
N ASN A 46 -9.70 4.01 11.42
CA ASN A 46 -9.61 5.40 11.90
C ASN A 46 -9.60 6.40 10.73
N PRO A 47 -10.79 6.87 10.28
CA PRO A 47 -10.91 7.75 9.13
C PRO A 47 -10.18 9.09 9.27
N PHE A 48 -10.14 9.66 10.48
CA PHE A 48 -9.45 10.92 10.72
C PHE A 48 -7.94 10.76 10.58
N ALA A 49 -7.37 9.74 11.22
CA ALA A 49 -5.95 9.47 11.14
C ALA A 49 -5.51 9.07 9.71
N CYS A 50 -6.33 8.31 8.98
CA CYS A 50 -6.09 8.02 7.57
C CYS A 50 -6.01 9.30 6.73
N LEU A 51 -6.96 10.21 6.90
CA LEU A 51 -6.96 11.49 6.17
C LEU A 51 -5.73 12.33 6.52
N ASP A 52 -5.35 12.36 7.79
CA ASP A 52 -4.15 13.06 8.25
C ASP A 52 -2.86 12.50 7.62
N GLN A 53 -2.73 11.17 7.56
CA GLN A 53 -1.59 10.52 6.91
C GLN A 53 -1.48 10.91 5.43
N PHE A 54 -2.56 10.77 4.66
CA PHE A 54 -2.52 11.14 3.24
C PHE A 54 -2.35 12.63 3.01
N LYS A 55 -2.98 13.51 3.83
CA LYS A 55 -2.82 14.96 3.68
C LYS A 55 -1.41 15.44 3.99
N SER A 56 -0.70 14.73 4.88
CA SER A 56 0.69 15.02 5.24
C SER A 56 1.69 14.62 4.15
N ASP A 57 1.34 13.69 3.25
CA ASP A 57 2.15 13.35 2.09
C ASP A 57 1.67 14.12 0.84
N ASN A 58 2.48 15.07 0.38
CA ASN A 58 2.13 15.90 -0.78
C ASN A 58 1.89 15.09 -2.07
N ARG A 59 2.42 13.86 -2.18
CA ARG A 59 2.20 12.98 -3.34
C ARG A 59 0.74 12.56 -3.46
N SER A 60 -0.01 12.53 -2.35
CA SER A 60 -1.43 12.13 -2.35
C SER A 60 -2.37 13.13 -3.02
N ARG A 61 -1.89 14.34 -3.37
CA ARG A 61 -2.71 15.39 -4.01
C ARG A 61 -2.92 15.20 -5.50
N ASN A 62 -2.00 14.51 -6.17
CA ASN A 62 -1.95 14.41 -7.64
C ASN A 62 -1.66 12.98 -8.08
N THR A 63 -2.43 12.02 -7.56
CA THR A 63 -2.26 10.60 -7.87
C THR A 63 -3.59 9.97 -8.22
N ASP A 64 -3.55 8.88 -9.00
CA ASP A 64 -4.69 7.98 -9.18
C ASP A 64 -4.78 6.95 -8.04
N GLU A 65 -5.72 6.01 -8.14
CA GLU A 65 -5.91 4.97 -7.13
C GLU A 65 -4.64 4.13 -6.90
N LYS A 66 -3.87 3.84 -7.96
CA LYS A 66 -2.67 3.01 -7.87
C LYS A 66 -1.57 3.75 -7.10
N GLY A 67 -1.28 4.99 -7.49
CA GLY A 67 -0.27 5.75 -6.78
C GLY A 67 -0.70 6.10 -5.34
N LEU A 68 -2.00 6.19 -5.03
CA LEU A 68 -2.45 6.31 -3.65
C LEU A 68 -2.14 5.04 -2.84
N ALA A 69 -2.36 3.85 -3.42
CA ALA A 69 -1.97 2.59 -2.80
C ALA A 69 -0.45 2.55 -2.57
N GLU A 70 0.36 2.88 -3.57
CA GLU A 70 1.83 2.95 -3.44
C GLU A 70 2.29 3.91 -2.34
N ILE A 71 1.65 5.08 -2.21
CA ILE A 71 1.94 6.02 -1.11
C ILE A 71 1.61 5.40 0.25
N ALA A 72 0.48 4.69 0.38
CA ALA A 72 0.14 4.00 1.62
C ALA A 72 1.19 2.93 1.97
N VAL A 73 1.69 2.18 0.96
CA VAL A 73 2.78 1.21 1.15
C VAL A 73 4.04 1.90 1.66
N ASP A 74 4.43 3.00 1.04
CA ASP A 74 5.62 3.77 1.44
C ASP A 74 5.53 4.29 2.88
N LEU A 75 4.34 4.75 3.29
CA LEU A 75 4.11 5.19 4.66
C LEU A 75 4.23 4.01 5.64
N ALA A 76 3.66 2.84 5.31
CA ALA A 76 3.77 1.63 6.12
C ALA A 76 5.24 1.17 6.25
N MET A 77 5.96 1.11 5.13
CA MET A 77 7.39 0.77 5.10
C MET A 77 8.23 1.73 5.93
N LYS A 78 7.96 3.04 5.84
CA LYS A 78 8.66 4.04 6.64
C LYS A 78 8.46 3.80 8.13
N ASN A 79 7.21 3.62 8.56
CA ASN A 79 6.90 3.35 9.95
C ASN A 79 7.52 2.02 10.44
N ALA A 80 7.50 0.98 9.61
CA ALA A 80 8.14 -0.29 9.94
C ALA A 80 9.66 -0.16 10.08
N ASN A 81 10.33 0.56 9.18
CA ASN A 81 11.77 0.82 9.24
C ASN A 81 12.16 1.60 10.50
N GLU A 82 11.41 2.66 10.82
CA GLU A 82 11.61 3.44 12.04
C GLU A 82 11.46 2.55 13.29
N THR A 83 10.44 1.70 13.32
CA THR A 83 10.15 0.81 14.46
C THR A 83 11.19 -0.31 14.58
N HIS A 84 11.60 -0.90 13.47
CA HIS A 84 12.71 -1.86 13.38
C HIS A 84 14.00 -1.27 13.98
N ALA A 85 14.35 -0.03 13.59
CA ALA A 85 15.53 0.65 14.10
C ALA A 85 15.47 0.86 15.62
N VAL A 86 14.31 1.25 16.15
CA VAL A 86 14.11 1.39 17.61
C VAL A 86 14.29 0.04 18.32
N TYR A 87 13.72 -1.06 17.81
CA TYR A 87 13.91 -2.38 18.41
C TYR A 87 15.38 -2.84 18.38
N ASN A 88 16.12 -2.55 17.31
CA ASN A 88 17.56 -2.81 17.26
C ASN A 88 18.33 -2.01 18.31
N GLU A 89 18.01 -0.72 18.47
CA GLU A 89 18.64 0.14 19.48
C GLU A 89 18.38 -0.37 20.90
N LEU A 90 17.14 -0.78 21.18
CA LEU A 90 16.75 -1.36 22.47
C LEU A 90 17.46 -2.68 22.75
N TYR A 91 17.56 -3.55 21.74
CA TYR A 91 18.31 -4.81 21.80
C TYR A 91 19.78 -4.56 22.19
N SER A 92 20.43 -3.56 21.59
CA SER A 92 21.84 -3.24 21.86
C SER A 92 22.09 -2.62 23.25
N ARG A 93 21.06 -2.04 23.87
CA ARG A 93 21.21 -1.31 25.15
C ARG A 93 20.76 -2.09 26.38
N THR A 94 19.91 -3.10 26.21
CA THR A 94 19.41 -3.89 27.35
C THR A 94 20.44 -4.92 27.82
N ASN A 95 20.55 -5.09 29.14
CA ASN A 95 21.26 -6.21 29.77
C ASN A 95 20.30 -7.31 30.26
N ASP A 96 18.98 -7.08 30.18
CA ASP A 96 17.98 -8.09 30.49
C ASP A 96 17.82 -9.03 29.28
N TYR A 97 18.21 -10.30 29.46
CA TYR A 97 18.16 -11.32 28.42
C TYR A 97 16.76 -11.58 27.88
N ARG A 98 15.72 -11.52 28.73
CA ARG A 98 14.32 -11.70 28.30
C ARG A 98 13.87 -10.56 27.41
N LEU A 99 14.24 -9.33 27.75
CA LEU A 99 13.96 -8.17 26.90
C LEU A 99 14.78 -8.22 25.60
N GLN A 100 16.03 -8.66 25.68
CA GLN A 100 16.92 -8.79 24.53
C GLN A 100 16.34 -9.74 23.48
N GLU A 101 15.89 -10.93 23.87
CA GLU A 101 15.25 -11.89 22.96
C GLU A 101 14.02 -11.29 22.27
N LYS A 102 13.17 -10.59 23.02
CA LYS A 102 11.96 -9.97 22.47
C LYS A 102 12.24 -8.83 21.52
N TYR A 103 13.16 -7.93 21.86
CA TYR A 103 13.53 -6.83 20.97
C TYR A 103 14.13 -7.35 19.67
N MET A 104 14.97 -8.38 19.74
CA MET A 104 15.49 -9.06 18.54
C MET A 104 14.36 -9.69 17.72
N SER A 105 13.43 -10.41 18.35
CA SER A 105 12.29 -11.01 17.66
C SER A 105 11.39 -9.96 17.00
N CYS A 106 11.07 -8.87 17.69
CA CYS A 106 10.28 -7.79 17.12
C CYS A 106 11.00 -7.08 15.98
N SER A 107 12.30 -6.81 16.13
CA SER A 107 13.12 -6.26 15.05
C SER A 107 13.03 -7.14 13.79
N LYS A 108 13.14 -8.47 13.93
CA LYS A 108 13.01 -9.42 12.82
C LYS A 108 11.62 -9.38 12.20
N ASN A 109 10.56 -9.46 13.01
CA ASN A 109 9.18 -9.39 12.50
C ASN A 109 8.93 -8.09 11.73
N TYR A 110 9.42 -6.94 12.20
CA TYR A 110 9.31 -5.68 11.46
C TYR A 110 10.12 -5.70 10.16
N ASN A 111 11.28 -6.35 10.14
CA ASN A 111 12.07 -6.55 8.92
C ASN A 111 11.37 -7.47 7.91
N ASP A 112 10.70 -8.52 8.38
CA ASP A 112 9.91 -9.42 7.54
C ASP A 112 8.68 -8.69 6.98
N ALA A 113 7.98 -7.91 7.81
CA ALA A 113 6.89 -7.04 7.35
C ALA A 113 7.37 -6.03 6.28
N ILE A 114 8.59 -5.49 6.38
CA ILE A 114 9.16 -4.63 5.34
C ILE A 114 9.30 -5.39 4.01
N ARG A 115 9.78 -6.63 4.04
CA ARG A 115 9.95 -7.46 2.83
C ARG A 115 8.61 -7.75 2.16
N ASP A 116 7.57 -8.07 2.94
CA ASP A 116 6.23 -8.32 2.41
C ASP A 116 5.66 -7.03 1.76
N LEU A 117 5.88 -5.87 2.38
CA LEU A 117 5.51 -4.58 1.81
C LEU A 117 6.29 -4.23 0.53
N GLU A 118 7.57 -4.61 0.44
CA GLU A 118 8.39 -4.48 -0.78
C GLU A 118 7.85 -5.34 -1.93
N GLU A 119 7.50 -6.60 -1.65
CA GLU A 119 6.89 -7.50 -2.63
C GLU A 119 5.57 -6.93 -3.12
N MET A 120 4.70 -6.48 -2.22
CA MET A 120 3.44 -5.83 -2.57
C MET A 120 3.65 -4.60 -3.46
N LYS A 121 4.66 -3.77 -3.16
CA LYS A 121 5.01 -2.60 -3.99
C LYS A 121 5.47 -3.04 -5.38
N TYR A 122 6.24 -4.11 -5.47
CA TYR A 122 6.64 -4.71 -6.75
C TYR A 122 5.42 -5.23 -7.53
N GLU A 123 4.47 -5.90 -6.88
CA GLU A 123 3.24 -6.39 -7.49
C GLU A 123 2.34 -5.24 -8.00
N LEU A 124 2.18 -4.17 -7.21
CA LEU A 124 1.50 -2.94 -7.62
C LEU A 124 2.13 -2.33 -8.88
N ASN A 125 3.46 -2.18 -8.90
CA ASN A 125 4.20 -1.64 -10.04
C ASN A 125 3.95 -2.45 -11.32
N ASN A 126 3.84 -3.77 -11.20
CA ASN A 126 3.59 -4.69 -12.31
C ASN A 126 2.08 -4.91 -12.62
N ASN A 127 1.19 -4.13 -12.01
CA ASN A 127 -0.27 -4.25 -12.15
C ASN A 127 -0.81 -5.65 -11.78
N ARG A 128 -0.16 -6.32 -10.83
CA ARG A 128 -0.55 -7.64 -10.32
C ARG A 128 -1.21 -7.49 -8.96
N THR A 129 -2.53 -7.31 -8.94
CA THR A 129 -3.26 -7.02 -7.70
C THR A 129 -3.66 -8.25 -6.89
N LYS A 130 -3.48 -9.46 -7.43
CA LYS A 130 -3.93 -10.72 -6.81
C LYS A 130 -3.21 -11.07 -5.51
N LEU A 131 -1.94 -10.68 -5.37
CA LEU A 131 -1.11 -11.03 -4.22
C LEU A 131 -1.13 -9.95 -3.13
N ILE A 132 -1.65 -8.75 -3.41
CA ILE A 132 -1.65 -7.63 -2.45
C ILE A 132 -2.30 -8.02 -1.12
N HIS A 133 -3.42 -8.76 -1.17
CA HIS A 133 -4.09 -9.23 0.04
C HIS A 133 -3.30 -10.26 0.84
N VAL A 134 -2.45 -11.05 0.18
CA VAL A 134 -1.58 -12.01 0.86
C VAL A 134 -0.50 -11.24 1.59
N GLU A 135 0.29 -10.46 0.84
CA GLU A 135 1.43 -9.72 1.38
C GLU A 135 1.04 -8.77 2.52
N ILE A 136 -0.10 -8.06 2.40
CA ILE A 136 -0.51 -7.13 3.47
C ILE A 136 -0.96 -7.85 4.75
N ASN A 137 -1.54 -9.04 4.62
CA ASN A 137 -1.94 -9.84 5.77
C ASN A 137 -0.73 -10.49 6.43
N ASP A 138 0.26 -10.92 5.65
CA ASP A 138 1.53 -11.45 6.16
C ASP A 138 2.29 -10.36 6.93
N ALA A 139 2.43 -9.15 6.37
CA ALA A 139 3.03 -8.00 7.06
C ALA A 139 2.32 -7.67 8.41
N LEU A 140 0.98 -7.70 8.42
CA LEU A 140 0.18 -7.52 9.63
C LEU A 140 0.41 -8.65 10.63
N GLN A 141 0.53 -9.89 10.17
CA GLN A 141 0.76 -11.05 11.01
C GLN A 141 2.14 -10.98 11.68
N GLU A 142 3.17 -10.54 10.97
CA GLU A 142 4.50 -10.36 11.53
C GLU A 142 4.48 -9.35 12.69
N VAL A 143 3.90 -8.16 12.48
CA VAL A 143 3.82 -7.15 13.54
C VAL A 143 2.92 -7.60 14.70
N ASN A 144 1.81 -8.29 14.43
CA ASN A 144 0.98 -8.87 15.49
C ASN A 144 1.72 -9.94 16.31
N THR A 145 2.63 -10.70 15.70
CA THR A 145 3.47 -11.67 16.40
C THR A 145 4.42 -10.96 17.37
N CYS A 146 4.98 -9.82 16.96
CA CYS A 146 5.78 -8.96 17.85
C CYS A 146 4.94 -8.48 19.05
N ILE A 147 3.77 -7.90 18.80
CA ILE A 147 2.89 -7.34 19.86
C ILE A 147 2.53 -8.41 20.90
N ARG A 148 2.10 -9.61 20.45
CA ARG A 148 1.71 -10.70 21.35
C ARG A 148 2.85 -11.20 22.24
N ALA A 149 4.11 -11.07 21.80
CA ALA A 149 5.26 -11.45 22.61
C ALA A 149 5.43 -10.56 23.86
N PHE A 150 4.94 -9.33 23.81
CA PHE A 150 4.97 -8.38 24.91
C PHE A 150 3.73 -8.51 25.82
N GLU A 151 2.54 -8.73 25.23
CA GLU A 151 1.28 -8.92 25.99
C GLU A 151 1.33 -10.10 26.97
N ARG A 152 1.88 -11.25 26.54
CA ARG A 152 1.93 -12.47 27.35
C ARG A 152 2.72 -12.32 28.65
N ASP A 153 3.68 -11.42 28.66
CA ASP A 153 4.66 -11.30 29.72
C ASP A 153 4.44 -10.07 30.60
N GLN A 154 3.47 -9.21 30.27
CA GLN A 154 3.16 -7.95 30.96
C GLN A 154 4.38 -7.02 31.16
N ILE A 155 5.39 -7.19 30.32
CA ILE A 155 6.63 -6.42 30.33
C ILE A 155 6.77 -5.80 28.94
N ASP A 156 6.27 -4.57 28.79
CA ASP A 156 6.67 -3.64 27.72
C ASP A 156 7.09 -2.31 28.34
N PRO A 157 8.38 -2.13 28.66
CA PRO A 157 8.86 -0.90 29.27
C PRO A 157 8.91 0.28 28.28
N VAL A 158 8.83 0.03 26.97
CA VAL A 158 8.99 1.07 25.94
C VAL A 158 7.63 1.58 25.45
N LYS A 159 6.58 0.76 25.55
CA LYS A 159 5.20 1.07 25.11
C LYS A 159 5.17 1.45 23.63
N MET A 160 5.38 0.46 22.77
CA MET A 160 5.42 0.66 21.31
C MET A 160 4.02 0.78 20.68
N ASP A 161 2.95 0.86 21.48
CA ASP A 161 1.55 0.92 21.06
C ASP A 161 1.30 1.95 19.96
N PHE A 162 1.85 3.15 20.07
CA PHE A 162 1.65 4.18 19.06
C PHE A 162 2.21 3.78 17.70
N ALA A 163 3.43 3.22 17.66
CA ALA A 163 4.05 2.76 16.42
C ALA A 163 3.30 1.56 15.84
N ASN A 164 2.93 0.61 16.70
CA ASN A 164 2.18 -0.59 16.34
C ASN A 164 0.79 -0.27 15.76
N GLU A 165 0.02 0.60 16.42
CA GLU A 165 -1.31 1.02 15.95
C GLU A 165 -1.22 1.87 14.69
N ARG A 166 -0.17 2.70 14.58
CA ARG A 166 0.13 3.43 13.34
C ARG A 166 0.41 2.46 12.19
N PHE A 167 1.21 1.41 12.41
CA PHE A 167 1.48 0.39 11.40
C PHE A 167 0.19 -0.30 10.93
N LYS A 168 -0.65 -0.74 11.88
CA LYS A 168 -1.94 -1.37 11.58
C LYS A 168 -2.85 -0.47 10.75
N LEU A 169 -2.97 0.81 11.11
CA LEU A 169 -3.73 1.78 10.33
C LEU A 169 -3.18 1.93 8.91
N LEU A 170 -1.86 1.99 8.75
CA LEU A 170 -1.22 2.12 7.44
C LEU A 170 -1.47 0.87 6.58
N CYS A 171 -1.43 -0.33 7.15
CA CYS A 171 -1.80 -1.55 6.43
C CYS A 171 -3.28 -1.58 6.01
N ASP A 172 -4.17 -1.07 6.87
CA ASP A 172 -5.60 -0.93 6.55
C ASP A 172 -5.81 0.06 5.38
N MET A 173 -5.11 1.19 5.41
CA MET A 173 -5.09 2.15 4.31
C MET A 173 -4.62 1.51 2.99
N VAL A 174 -3.55 0.71 3.02
CA VAL A 174 -3.06 -0.01 1.85
C VAL A 174 -4.12 -0.96 1.31
N LYS A 175 -4.70 -1.79 2.18
CA LYS A 175 -5.72 -2.78 1.79
C LYS A 175 -6.88 -2.09 1.08
N ILE A 176 -7.42 -1.03 1.66
CA ILE A 176 -8.58 -0.31 1.09
C ILE A 176 -8.22 0.39 -0.22
N ALA A 177 -7.04 1.02 -0.30
CA ALA A 177 -6.57 1.66 -1.52
C ALA A 177 -6.39 0.63 -2.64
N ALA A 178 -5.80 -0.54 -2.34
CA ALA A 178 -5.60 -1.61 -3.30
C ALA A 178 -6.90 -2.29 -3.74
N GLU A 179 -7.89 -2.47 -2.85
CA GLU A 179 -9.21 -3.01 -3.21
C GLU A 179 -9.92 -2.17 -4.27
N SER A 180 -9.70 -0.85 -4.27
CA SER A 180 -10.26 0.04 -5.28
C SER A 180 -9.72 -0.22 -6.70
N LEU A 181 -8.58 -0.91 -6.81
CA LEU A 181 -7.96 -1.30 -8.09
C LEU A 181 -8.59 -2.56 -8.69
N VAL A 182 -9.14 -3.45 -7.86
CA VAL A 182 -9.70 -4.74 -8.29
C VAL A 182 -11.17 -4.62 -8.73
N GLN A 183 -11.86 -3.55 -8.33
CA GLN A 183 -13.28 -3.32 -8.63
C GLN A 183 -13.55 -2.70 -10.01
N LYS A 184 -12.54 -2.56 -10.87
CA LYS A 184 -12.64 -2.05 -12.25
C LYS A 184 -12.55 -3.20 -13.26
#